data_AF-S3CTX8-F1
#
_entry.id   AF-S3CTX8-F1
#
_cell.length_a   1.000
_cell.length_b   1.000
_cell.length_c   1.000
_cell.angle_alpha   90.00
_cell.angle_beta   90.00
_cell.angle_gamma   90.00
#
_symmetry.space_group_name_H-M   'P 1'
#
loop_
_entity.id
_entity.type
_entity.pdbx_description
1 polymer ?
#
loop_
_entity_poly.entity_id
_entity_poly.type
_entity_poly.pdbx_seq_one_letter_code
_entity_poly.pdbx_strand_id
1 'polypeptide(L)'
;MDPLSIAASAAGIVTICLQTVKLLQRAIETIKNARSLLTKLLSHVERVRLLLEQLRGLTKQLGVKANKLLLYFNDTETRGTMGELKILVKQISEAGSFVGLQMLMKKSRVEGLCGRLKEHEGEIVTVLLSVATASAVRTEEEVKQMHEESKIQSEVVPLFEEAPPAYSTSSSTASKRKVQIWWGDTYRERFEPEYLKLRDELSDAARIGDFDSIFKVLRTARDKYGENWANAPRLNQSDPSKATGWTPLHQMVFMGAPAATVQKLLDLGALKTLRTTVTDPSEFTHPNVTALEIAHLHGHFHLVPLLSPVIRHLCPSGTLYKLETEFHKLIQDDLKGRHQRHHLRLPELEILTELEVPECWFGLKGKDVGEVRGYLYRLDGRELVVKVLGVKDGMDERLYRISASGTREIVDGVVFNSGLKRR
;
A
#
# COMPACT_ATOMS: atom_id res chain seq x y z
N MET A 1 -1.91 -28.81 26.92
CA MET A 1 -0.72 -27.94 26.96
C MET A 1 -1.02 -26.75 27.83
N ASP A 2 -0.03 -26.23 28.55
CA ASP A 2 -0.16 -24.95 29.24
C ASP A 2 -0.15 -23.78 28.23
N PRO A 3 -0.67 -22.59 28.60
CA PRO A 3 -0.76 -21.44 27.68
C PRO A 3 0.58 -21.00 27.09
N LEU A 4 1.68 -21.06 27.84
CA LEU A 4 3.00 -20.64 27.34
C LEU A 4 3.54 -21.61 26.29
N SER A 5 3.37 -22.91 26.49
CA SER A 5 3.70 -23.93 25.50
C SER A 5 2.89 -23.75 24.20
N ILE A 6 1.60 -23.40 24.30
CA ILE A 6 0.76 -23.09 23.12
C ILE A 6 1.29 -21.84 22.40
N ALA A 7 1.60 -20.78 23.13
CA ALA A 7 2.14 -19.54 22.55
C ALA A 7 3.45 -19.79 21.78
N ALA A 8 4.34 -20.62 22.34
CA ALA A 8 5.60 -21.00 21.71
C ALA A 8 5.37 -21.85 20.45
N SER A 9 4.48 -22.85 20.52
CA SER A 9 4.19 -23.71 19.37
C SER A 9 3.50 -22.93 18.23
N ALA A 10 2.52 -22.09 18.56
CA ALA A 10 1.86 -21.19 17.62
C ALA A 10 2.87 -20.27 16.91
N ALA A 11 3.84 -19.69 17.64
CA ALA A 11 4.90 -18.88 17.02
C ALA A 11 5.75 -19.66 16.01
N GLY A 12 6.07 -20.92 16.31
CA GLY A 12 6.78 -21.81 15.40
C GLY A 12 5.98 -22.11 14.14
N ILE A 13 4.67 -22.34 14.25
CA ILE A 13 3.80 -22.61 13.10
C ILE A 13 3.60 -21.35 12.26
N VAL A 14 3.39 -20.18 12.88
CA VAL A 14 3.28 -18.89 12.18
C VAL A 14 4.50 -18.63 11.30
N THR A 15 5.70 -18.96 11.78
CA THR A 15 6.93 -18.82 10.99
C THR A 15 6.89 -19.66 9.71
N ILE A 16 6.35 -20.88 9.78
CA ILE A 16 6.17 -21.75 8.61
C ILE A 16 5.10 -21.16 7.68
N CYS A 17 3.96 -20.70 8.22
CA CYS A 17 2.91 -20.05 7.43
C CYS A 17 3.46 -18.85 6.64
N LEU A 18 4.23 -17.96 7.27
CA LEU A 18 4.83 -16.79 6.61
C LEU A 18 5.74 -17.18 5.44
N GLN A 19 6.54 -18.24 5.61
CA GLN A 19 7.39 -18.74 4.52
C GLN A 19 6.56 -19.33 3.38
N THR A 20 5.53 -20.10 3.72
CA THR A 20 4.61 -20.72 2.76
C THR A 20 3.81 -19.68 1.98
N VAL A 21 3.28 -18.65 2.65
CA VAL A 21 2.57 -17.52 2.03
C VAL A 21 3.44 -16.85 0.97
N LYS A 22 4.70 -16.53 1.30
CA LYS A 22 5.64 -15.95 0.34
C LYS A 22 5.89 -16.84 -0.88
N LEU A 23 6.05 -18.14 -0.67
CA LEU A 23 6.25 -19.09 -1.77
C LEU A 23 4.98 -19.22 -2.63
N LEU A 24 3.80 -19.24 -2.01
CA LEU A 24 2.51 -19.31 -2.69
C LEU A 24 2.23 -18.06 -3.51
N GLN A 25 2.46 -16.86 -2.96
CA GLN A 25 2.36 -15.60 -3.68
C GLN A 25 3.25 -15.65 -4.92
N ARG A 26 4.54 -16.00 -4.77
CA ARG A 26 5.47 -16.12 -5.91
C ARG A 26 5.02 -17.12 -6.96
N ALA A 27 4.41 -18.24 -6.55
CA ALA A 27 3.88 -19.23 -7.48
C ALA A 27 2.64 -18.71 -8.23
N ILE A 28 1.71 -18.05 -7.54
CA ILE A 28 0.51 -17.47 -8.16
C ILE A 28 0.89 -16.36 -9.14
N GLU A 29 1.84 -15.51 -8.76
CA GLU A 29 2.33 -14.40 -9.58
C GLU A 29 3.05 -14.84 -10.86
N THR A 30 3.42 -16.12 -10.97
CA THR A 30 4.13 -16.67 -12.12
C THR A 30 3.30 -17.69 -12.93
N ILE A 31 2.30 -18.34 -12.33
CA ILE A 31 1.54 -19.44 -12.94
C ILE A 31 0.07 -19.06 -13.16
N LYS A 32 -0.32 -18.81 -14.42
CA LYS A 32 -1.73 -18.50 -14.78
C LYS A 32 -2.69 -19.69 -14.57
N ASN A 33 -2.28 -20.90 -14.97
CA ASN A 33 -3.19 -22.05 -15.14
C ASN A 33 -3.69 -22.69 -13.83
N ALA A 34 -3.17 -22.29 -12.67
CA ALA A 34 -3.55 -22.86 -11.36
C ALA A 34 -3.96 -21.79 -10.34
N ARG A 35 -4.20 -20.55 -10.79
CA ARG A 35 -4.44 -19.39 -9.92
C ARG A 35 -5.56 -19.62 -8.91
N SER A 36 -6.73 -20.09 -9.34
CA SER A 36 -7.91 -20.21 -8.46
C SER A 36 -7.67 -21.18 -7.29
N LEU A 37 -7.01 -22.32 -7.56
CA LEU A 37 -6.68 -23.31 -6.53
C LEU A 37 -5.60 -22.78 -5.57
N LEU A 38 -4.53 -22.20 -6.11
CA LEU A 38 -3.45 -21.63 -5.29
C LEU A 38 -3.91 -20.43 -4.46
N THR A 39 -4.84 -19.62 -4.98
CA THR A 39 -5.43 -18.49 -4.27
C THR A 39 -6.28 -18.96 -3.08
N LYS A 40 -7.11 -19.99 -3.28
CA LYS A 40 -7.86 -20.61 -2.17
C LYS A 40 -6.92 -21.13 -1.08
N LEU A 41 -5.86 -21.83 -1.50
CA LEU A 41 -4.85 -22.36 -0.59
C LEU A 41 -4.14 -21.24 0.17
N LEU A 42 -3.74 -20.17 -0.52
CA LEU A 42 -3.13 -18.98 0.07
C LEU A 42 -4.03 -18.35 1.13
N SER A 43 -5.32 -18.18 0.85
CA SER A 43 -6.28 -17.63 1.81
C SER A 43 -6.41 -18.51 3.07
N HIS A 44 -6.48 -19.83 2.93
CA HIS A 44 -6.53 -20.73 4.09
C HIS A 44 -5.26 -20.66 4.94
N VAL A 45 -4.08 -20.65 4.33
CA VAL A 45 -2.81 -20.54 5.06
C VAL A 45 -2.74 -19.22 5.83
N GLU A 46 -3.13 -18.12 5.19
CA GLU A 46 -3.12 -16.80 5.82
C GLU A 46 -4.12 -16.71 6.96
N ARG A 47 -5.30 -17.34 6.83
CA ARG A 47 -6.27 -17.41 7.91
C ARG A 47 -5.74 -18.19 9.11
N VAL A 48 -5.16 -19.37 8.89
CA VAL A 48 -4.50 -20.14 9.96
C VAL A 48 -3.40 -19.31 10.62
N ARG A 49 -2.58 -18.59 9.85
CA ARG A 49 -1.54 -17.70 10.38
C ARG A 49 -2.13 -16.64 11.31
N LEU A 50 -3.21 -15.96 10.88
CA LEU A 50 -3.88 -14.92 11.66
C LEU A 50 -4.47 -15.48 12.96
N LEU A 51 -5.17 -16.62 12.90
CA LEU A 51 -5.74 -17.27 14.07
C LEU A 51 -4.67 -17.73 15.07
N LEU A 52 -3.52 -18.23 14.59
CA LEU A 52 -2.40 -18.59 15.45
C LEU A 52 -1.75 -17.39 16.12
N GLU A 53 -1.66 -16.23 15.46
CA GLU A 53 -1.20 -14.98 16.08
C GLU A 53 -2.16 -14.51 17.17
N GLN A 54 -3.47 -14.61 16.93
CA GLN A 54 -4.49 -14.31 17.94
C GLN A 54 -4.38 -15.26 19.14
N LEU A 55 -4.23 -16.56 18.89
CA LEU A 55 -4.04 -17.57 19.93
C LEU A 55 -2.79 -17.27 20.75
N ARG A 56 -1.67 -16.95 20.08
CA ARG A 56 -0.42 -16.56 20.72
C ARG A 56 -0.59 -15.31 21.59
N GLY A 57 -1.32 -14.30 21.09
CA GLY A 57 -1.59 -13.06 21.82
C GLY A 57 -2.37 -13.33 23.12
N LEU A 58 -3.47 -14.07 23.02
CA LEU A 58 -4.34 -14.36 24.17
C LEU A 58 -3.66 -15.27 25.19
N THR A 59 -2.99 -16.32 24.73
CA THR A 59 -2.27 -17.24 25.64
C THR A 59 -1.09 -16.55 26.35
N LYS A 60 -0.45 -15.54 25.73
CA LYS A 60 0.52 -14.67 26.42
C LYS A 60 -0.11 -13.78 27.47
N GLN A 61 -1.30 -13.22 27.23
CA GLN A 61 -2.02 -12.38 28.19
C GLN A 61 -2.45 -13.15 29.43
N LEU A 62 -2.81 -14.44 29.29
CA LEU A 62 -3.06 -15.34 30.41
C LEU A 62 -1.86 -15.49 31.35
N GLY A 63 -0.65 -15.46 30.79
CA GLY A 63 0.61 -15.55 31.52
C GLY A 63 0.74 -16.80 32.40
N VAL A 64 1.66 -16.74 33.37
CA VAL A 64 1.96 -17.85 34.30
C VAL A 64 0.81 -18.13 35.28
N LYS A 65 -0.08 -17.15 35.50
CA LYS A 65 -1.19 -17.25 36.47
C LYS A 65 -2.26 -18.27 36.04
N ALA A 66 -2.31 -18.61 34.75
CA ALA A 66 -3.25 -19.57 34.18
C ALA A 66 -2.65 -20.99 34.01
N ASN A 67 -1.53 -21.34 34.65
CA ASN A 67 -0.89 -22.66 34.54
C ASN A 67 -1.79 -23.86 34.90
N LYS A 68 -2.96 -23.63 35.53
CA LYS A 68 -3.97 -24.66 35.81
C LYS A 68 -4.89 -24.96 34.62
N LEU A 69 -4.91 -24.09 33.60
CA LEU A 69 -5.72 -24.26 32.42
C LEU A 69 -5.00 -25.17 31.41
N LEU A 70 -5.47 -26.40 31.27
CA LEU A 70 -4.99 -27.33 30.26
C LEU A 70 -5.88 -27.23 29.02
N LEU A 71 -5.28 -26.77 27.92
CA LEU A 71 -5.95 -26.65 26.63
C LEU A 71 -5.42 -27.73 25.68
N TYR A 72 -6.31 -28.28 24.87
CA TYR A 72 -5.93 -29.21 23.79
C TYR A 72 -5.61 -28.41 22.53
N PHE A 73 -4.37 -28.48 22.05
CA PHE A 73 -3.95 -27.86 20.78
C PHE A 73 -3.09 -28.88 20.03
N ASN A 74 -3.53 -29.30 18.85
CA ASN A 74 -2.87 -30.32 18.05
C ASN A 74 -1.74 -29.72 17.19
N ASP A 75 -0.64 -29.38 17.85
CA ASP A 75 0.45 -28.67 17.22
C ASP A 75 1.26 -29.53 16.23
N THR A 76 1.36 -30.83 16.49
CA THR A 76 2.08 -31.80 15.67
C THR A 76 1.43 -31.95 14.31
N GLU A 77 0.12 -32.13 14.26
CA GLU A 77 -0.62 -32.28 13.00
C GLU A 77 -0.68 -30.99 12.20
N THR A 78 -0.90 -29.85 12.90
CA THR A 78 -0.87 -28.53 12.25
C THR A 78 0.50 -28.29 11.61
N ARG A 79 1.59 -28.56 12.34
CA ARG A 79 2.96 -28.43 11.84
C ARG A 79 3.24 -29.39 10.69
N GLY A 80 2.76 -30.63 10.77
CA GLY A 80 2.87 -31.63 9.70
C GLY A 80 2.22 -31.15 8.41
N THR A 81 0.97 -30.69 8.50
CA THR A 81 0.21 -30.13 7.36
C THR A 81 0.93 -28.94 6.74
N MET A 82 1.44 -28.01 7.55
CA MET A 82 2.21 -26.85 7.07
C MET A 82 3.55 -27.23 6.44
N GLY A 83 4.22 -28.26 6.97
CA GLY A 83 5.45 -28.79 6.41
C GLY A 83 5.25 -29.43 5.04
N GLU A 84 4.23 -30.28 4.91
CA GLU A 84 3.82 -30.89 3.63
C GLU A 84 3.48 -29.82 2.59
N LEU A 85 2.74 -28.79 3.00
CA LEU A 85 2.38 -27.69 2.15
C LEU A 85 3.60 -26.91 1.68
N LYS A 86 4.52 -26.57 2.58
CA LYS A 86 5.77 -25.90 2.23
C LYS A 86 6.57 -26.69 1.18
N ILE A 87 6.66 -28.00 1.34
CA ILE A 87 7.33 -28.89 0.37
C ILE A 87 6.61 -28.86 -0.98
N LEU A 88 5.28 -28.98 -0.99
CA LEU A 88 4.48 -28.94 -2.21
C LEU A 88 4.69 -27.63 -2.97
N VAL A 89 4.62 -26.50 -2.27
CA VAL A 89 4.74 -25.18 -2.89
C VAL A 89 6.17 -24.94 -3.38
N LYS A 90 7.18 -25.40 -2.65
CA LYS A 90 8.58 -25.35 -3.11
C LYS A 90 8.75 -26.10 -4.43
N GLN A 91 8.21 -27.32 -4.53
CA GLN A 91 8.23 -28.09 -5.79
C GLN A 91 7.52 -27.37 -6.94
N ILE A 92 6.38 -26.70 -6.66
CA ILE A 92 5.65 -25.92 -7.66
C ILE A 92 6.49 -24.72 -8.11
N SER A 93 7.15 -24.03 -7.19
CA SER A 93 7.98 -22.85 -7.50
C SER A 93 9.26 -23.18 -8.27
N GLU A 94 9.82 -24.38 -8.09
CA GLU A 94 11.06 -24.83 -8.74
C GLU A 94 10.82 -25.47 -10.12
N ALA A 95 9.61 -25.99 -10.40
CA ALA A 95 9.30 -26.75 -11.61
C ALA A 95 9.09 -25.91 -12.89
N GLY A 96 9.17 -24.57 -12.82
CA GLY A 96 9.17 -23.69 -14.00
C GLY A 96 7.96 -23.84 -14.95
N SER A 97 8.18 -23.74 -16.26
CA SER A 97 7.11 -23.66 -17.28
C SER A 97 6.28 -24.93 -17.48
N PHE A 98 6.66 -26.08 -16.90
CA PHE A 98 5.93 -27.36 -17.03
C PHE A 98 4.85 -27.59 -15.96
N VAL A 99 4.58 -26.59 -15.13
CA VAL A 99 3.75 -26.70 -13.93
C VAL A 99 2.26 -26.87 -14.22
N GLY A 100 1.74 -26.41 -15.36
CA GLY A 100 0.30 -26.51 -15.67
C GLY A 100 -0.22 -27.95 -15.67
N LEU A 101 0.53 -28.87 -16.28
CA LEU A 101 0.18 -30.30 -16.35
C LEU A 101 0.42 -31.01 -15.00
N GLN A 102 1.48 -30.63 -14.28
CA GLN A 102 1.75 -31.16 -12.93
C GLN A 102 0.73 -30.68 -11.89
N MET A 103 0.18 -29.46 -12.01
CA MET A 103 -0.84 -28.96 -11.09
C MET A 103 -2.17 -29.67 -11.27
N LEU A 104 -2.54 -30.01 -12.51
CA LEU A 104 -3.69 -30.88 -12.79
C LEU A 104 -3.53 -32.25 -12.09
N MET A 105 -2.33 -32.82 -12.14
CA MET A 105 -2.00 -34.09 -11.46
C MET A 105 -1.94 -33.97 -9.92
N LYS A 106 -1.73 -32.77 -9.38
CA LYS A 106 -1.63 -32.49 -7.93
C LYS A 106 -2.91 -31.87 -7.34
N LYS A 107 -3.98 -31.70 -8.12
CA LYS A 107 -5.23 -31.04 -7.70
C LYS A 107 -5.84 -31.68 -6.45
N SER A 108 -6.00 -33.01 -6.43
CA SER A 108 -6.55 -33.75 -5.28
C SER A 108 -5.73 -33.55 -4.01
N ARG A 109 -4.40 -33.46 -4.14
CA ARG A 109 -3.49 -33.20 -3.02
C ARG A 109 -3.64 -31.78 -2.48
N VAL A 110 -3.81 -30.78 -3.37
CA VAL A 110 -4.08 -29.39 -2.98
C VAL A 110 -5.43 -29.29 -2.28
N GLU A 111 -6.47 -29.93 -2.81
CA GLU A 111 -7.81 -29.95 -2.20
C GLU A 111 -7.80 -30.64 -0.83
N GLY A 112 -7.09 -31.76 -0.68
CA GLY A 112 -6.90 -32.42 0.61
C GLY A 112 -6.15 -31.56 1.63
N LEU A 113 -5.16 -30.77 1.18
CA LEU A 113 -4.49 -29.78 2.04
C LEU A 113 -5.43 -28.65 2.47
N CYS A 114 -6.26 -28.12 1.55
CA CYS A 114 -7.28 -27.12 1.90
C CYS A 114 -8.28 -27.68 2.93
N GLY A 115 -8.69 -28.95 2.80
CA GLY A 115 -9.55 -29.63 3.77
C GLY A 115 -8.93 -29.65 5.17
N ARG A 116 -7.70 -30.16 5.30
CA ARG A 116 -6.98 -30.18 6.58
C ARG A 116 -6.75 -28.78 7.16
N LEU A 117 -6.42 -27.79 6.33
CA LEU A 117 -6.27 -26.40 6.79
C LEU A 117 -7.57 -25.85 7.38
N LYS A 118 -8.71 -26.16 6.77
CA LYS A 118 -10.03 -25.77 7.28
C LYS A 118 -10.37 -26.46 8.61
N GLU A 119 -9.95 -27.72 8.78
CA GLU A 119 -10.06 -28.43 10.06
C GLU A 119 -9.20 -27.74 11.13
N HIS A 120 -7.94 -27.43 10.82
CA HIS A 120 -7.04 -26.67 11.71
C HIS A 120 -7.60 -25.30 12.09
N GLU A 121 -8.24 -24.58 11.16
CA GLU A 121 -8.96 -23.32 11.47
C GLU A 121 -10.01 -23.53 12.57
N GLY A 122 -10.85 -24.58 12.44
CA GLY A 122 -11.89 -24.90 13.41
C GLY A 122 -11.34 -25.31 14.78
N GLU A 123 -10.25 -26.10 14.79
CA GLU A 123 -9.56 -26.47 16.03
C GLU A 123 -9.00 -25.25 16.75
N ILE A 124 -8.29 -24.37 16.05
CA ILE A 124 -7.70 -23.16 16.64
C ILE A 124 -8.80 -22.24 17.20
N VAL A 125 -9.91 -22.07 16.49
CA VAL A 125 -11.06 -21.28 16.99
C VAL A 125 -11.65 -21.91 18.25
N THR A 126 -11.74 -23.24 18.31
CA THR A 126 -12.23 -23.94 19.51
C THR A 126 -11.31 -23.69 20.71
N VAL A 127 -9.99 -23.67 20.51
CA VAL A 127 -9.03 -23.30 21.56
C VAL A 127 -9.19 -21.84 21.98
N LEU A 128 -9.35 -20.91 21.03
CA LEU A 128 -9.59 -19.50 21.29
C LEU A 128 -10.84 -19.27 22.14
N LEU A 129 -11.94 -19.94 21.81
CA LEU A 129 -13.19 -19.89 22.58
C LEU A 129 -12.99 -20.48 23.97
N SER A 130 -12.31 -21.62 24.09
CA SER A 130 -12.01 -22.23 25.39
C SER A 130 -11.18 -21.29 26.28
N VAL A 131 -10.24 -20.54 25.69
CA VAL A 131 -9.49 -19.49 26.40
C VAL A 131 -10.40 -18.35 26.84
N ALA A 132 -11.31 -17.89 25.99
CA ALA A 132 -12.26 -16.83 26.34
C ALA A 132 -13.28 -17.27 27.41
N THR A 133 -13.79 -18.50 27.36
CA THR A 133 -14.70 -19.02 28.39
C THR A 133 -13.98 -19.22 29.72
N ALA A 134 -12.73 -19.70 29.69
CA ALA A 134 -11.94 -19.95 30.89
C ALA A 134 -11.28 -18.70 31.47
N SER A 135 -11.30 -17.56 30.77
CA SER A 135 -10.63 -16.34 31.20
C SER A 135 -11.46 -15.09 30.94
N ALA A 136 -11.49 -14.17 31.88
CA ALA A 136 -12.14 -12.87 31.69
C ALA A 136 -11.35 -11.92 30.74
N VAL A 137 -10.40 -12.45 29.94
CA VAL A 137 -9.54 -11.65 29.07
C VAL A 137 -10.30 -11.20 27.81
N ARG A 138 -11.19 -12.04 27.30
CA ARG A 138 -12.06 -11.74 26.14
C ARG A 138 -13.40 -12.44 26.29
N THR A 139 -14.43 -11.85 25.69
CA THR A 139 -15.74 -12.47 25.51
C THR A 139 -15.76 -13.40 24.29
N GLU A 140 -16.69 -14.34 24.26
CA GLU A 140 -16.90 -15.20 23.08
C GLU A 140 -17.27 -14.39 21.83
N GLU A 141 -18.00 -13.29 21.99
CA GLU A 141 -18.39 -12.42 20.88
C GLU A 141 -17.17 -11.71 20.27
N GLU A 142 -16.25 -11.23 21.10
CA GLU A 142 -14.98 -10.68 20.61
C GLU A 142 -14.16 -11.72 19.84
N VAL A 143 -14.13 -12.99 20.28
CA VAL A 143 -13.43 -14.07 19.56
C VAL A 143 -14.10 -14.37 18.21
N LYS A 144 -15.44 -14.38 18.14
CA LYS A 144 -16.17 -14.56 16.88
C LYS A 144 -15.90 -13.41 15.92
N GLN A 145 -15.91 -12.17 16.40
CA GLN A 145 -15.56 -10.99 15.61
C GLN A 145 -14.12 -11.09 15.08
N MET A 146 -13.17 -11.48 15.93
CA MET A 146 -11.77 -11.70 15.55
C MET A 146 -11.60 -12.77 14.47
N HIS A 147 -12.40 -13.83 14.53
CA HIS A 147 -12.41 -14.87 13.50
C HIS A 147 -12.94 -14.35 12.16
N GLU A 148 -14.06 -13.60 12.16
CA GLU A 148 -14.61 -13.02 10.93
C GLU A 148 -13.67 -11.97 10.32
N GLU A 149 -13.03 -11.14 11.15
CA GLU A 149 -12.00 -10.20 10.71
C GLU A 149 -10.80 -10.91 10.07
N SER A 150 -10.38 -12.06 10.63
CA SER A 150 -9.30 -12.87 10.05
C SER A 150 -9.70 -13.48 8.71
N LYS A 151 -10.96 -13.88 8.56
CA LYS A 151 -11.51 -14.39 7.30
C LYS A 151 -11.47 -13.31 6.23
N ILE A 152 -11.96 -12.10 6.53
CA ILE A 152 -11.91 -10.94 5.63
C ILE A 152 -10.46 -10.59 5.25
N GLN A 153 -9.55 -10.52 6.22
CA GLN A 153 -8.14 -10.19 5.97
C GLN A 153 -7.41 -11.25 5.13
N SER A 154 -7.80 -12.52 5.27
CA SER A 154 -7.20 -13.63 4.51
C SER A 154 -7.65 -13.69 3.04
N GLU A 155 -8.67 -12.92 2.65
CA GLU A 155 -9.14 -12.89 1.27
C GLU A 155 -8.13 -12.19 0.36
N VAL A 156 -7.81 -12.86 -0.74
CA VAL A 156 -7.02 -12.28 -1.82
C VAL A 156 -7.93 -11.39 -2.65
N VAL A 157 -7.55 -10.13 -2.79
CA VAL A 157 -8.30 -9.12 -3.55
C VAL A 157 -7.55 -8.76 -4.84
N PRO A 158 -8.25 -8.22 -5.86
CA PRO A 158 -7.59 -7.67 -7.04
C PRO A 158 -6.60 -6.56 -6.66
N LEU A 159 -5.44 -6.54 -7.33
CA LEU A 159 -4.34 -5.62 -7.01
C LEU A 159 -4.71 -4.15 -7.30
N PHE A 160 -5.41 -3.93 -8.42
CA PHE A 160 -5.83 -2.63 -8.94
C PHE A 160 -7.28 -2.76 -9.41
N GLU A 161 -8.25 -2.32 -8.60
CA GLU A 161 -9.68 -2.37 -8.94
C GLU A 161 -10.09 -1.21 -9.87
N GLU A 162 -9.33 -0.12 -9.88
CA GLU A 162 -9.67 1.11 -10.59
C GLU A 162 -8.69 1.37 -11.73
N ALA A 163 -9.24 1.77 -12.89
CA ALA A 163 -8.42 2.30 -13.96
C ALA A 163 -7.80 3.64 -13.52
N PRO A 164 -6.51 3.89 -13.78
CA PRO A 164 -5.90 5.17 -13.43
C PRO A 164 -6.61 6.30 -14.19
N PRO A 165 -6.69 7.50 -13.60
CA PRO A 165 -7.33 8.64 -14.25
C PRO A 165 -6.56 8.96 -15.54
N ALA A 166 -7.24 8.88 -16.68
CA ALA A 166 -6.70 9.38 -17.93
C ALA A 166 -6.50 10.89 -17.79
N TYR A 167 -5.33 11.40 -18.20
CA TYR A 167 -5.14 12.83 -18.33
C TYR A 167 -6.13 13.32 -19.41
N SER A 168 -7.12 14.10 -18.98
CA SER A 168 -8.16 14.72 -19.81
C SER A 168 -8.97 13.76 -20.68
N THR A 169 -10.08 13.25 -20.15
CA THR A 169 -11.38 13.36 -20.82
C THR A 169 -12.52 13.16 -19.81
N SER A 170 -13.52 14.01 -19.96
CA SER A 170 -14.78 14.05 -19.23
C SER A 170 -15.51 12.72 -19.24
N SER A 171 -16.21 12.45 -18.13
CA SER A 171 -17.38 11.58 -18.05
C SER A 171 -17.15 10.09 -18.32
N SER A 172 -16.97 9.32 -17.26
CA SER A 172 -17.51 7.96 -17.19
C SER A 172 -17.74 7.54 -15.74
N THR A 173 -18.94 7.04 -15.53
CA THR A 173 -19.65 6.59 -14.33
C THR A 173 -18.87 5.77 -13.29
N ALA A 174 -19.11 6.13 -12.03
CA ALA A 174 -19.17 5.28 -10.85
C ALA A 174 -17.93 4.39 -10.54
N SER A 175 -16.82 5.02 -10.14
CA SER A 175 -16.06 4.50 -9.01
C SER A 175 -16.06 5.49 -7.86
N LYS A 176 -16.28 4.99 -6.64
CA LYS A 176 -16.33 5.82 -5.41
C LYS A 176 -14.93 6.17 -4.88
N ARG A 177 -13.85 5.55 -5.37
CA ARG A 177 -12.50 5.88 -4.94
C ARG A 177 -11.75 6.58 -6.08
N LYS A 178 -10.89 7.53 -5.72
CA LYS A 178 -9.97 8.19 -6.63
C LYS A 178 -8.58 7.85 -6.16
N VAL A 179 -7.83 7.11 -6.97
CA VAL A 179 -6.42 6.82 -6.74
C VAL A 179 -5.66 8.12 -6.49
N GLN A 180 -4.77 8.13 -5.49
CA GLN A 180 -3.91 9.29 -5.21
C GLN A 180 -3.00 9.56 -6.43
N ILE A 181 -2.83 10.81 -6.83
CA ILE A 181 -1.93 11.17 -7.94
C ILE A 181 -0.60 11.68 -7.37
N TRP A 182 0.50 11.17 -7.91
CA TRP A 182 1.82 11.75 -7.76
C TRP A 182 2.08 12.76 -8.87
N TRP A 183 2.15 14.04 -8.51
CA TRP A 183 2.37 15.15 -9.44
C TRP A 183 3.85 15.29 -9.82
N GLY A 184 4.36 14.33 -10.59
CA GLY A 184 5.78 14.25 -10.95
C GLY A 184 6.18 14.97 -12.25
N ASP A 185 5.27 15.15 -13.22
CA ASP A 185 5.55 15.95 -14.42
C ASP A 185 5.39 17.43 -14.09
N THR A 186 6.51 18.12 -13.94
CA THR A 186 6.55 19.55 -13.56
C THR A 186 6.90 20.44 -14.76
N TYR A 187 7.06 19.87 -15.95
CA TYR A 187 7.54 20.57 -17.13
C TYR A 187 6.41 21.25 -17.89
N ARG A 188 6.49 22.59 -17.98
CA ARG A 188 5.37 23.43 -18.43
C ARG A 188 5.04 23.34 -19.91
N GLU A 189 6.03 23.10 -20.78
CA GLU A 189 5.85 23.16 -22.24
C GLU A 189 4.87 22.12 -22.79
N ARG A 190 4.45 21.15 -21.97
CA ARG A 190 3.47 20.11 -22.35
C ARG A 190 2.03 20.45 -21.98
N PHE A 191 1.80 21.58 -21.33
CA PHE A 191 0.48 21.96 -20.85
C PHE A 191 -0.07 23.14 -21.63
N GLU A 192 -1.37 23.11 -21.85
CA GLU A 192 -2.08 24.20 -22.53
C GLU A 192 -2.01 25.50 -21.71
N PRO A 193 -2.00 26.68 -22.35
CA PRO A 193 -1.86 27.96 -21.66
C PRO A 193 -2.89 28.20 -20.54
N GLU A 194 -4.12 27.75 -20.73
CA GLU A 194 -5.19 27.93 -19.73
C GLU A 194 -4.98 27.03 -18.50
N TYR A 195 -4.50 25.79 -18.71
CA TYR A 195 -4.12 24.89 -17.62
C TYR A 195 -2.96 25.49 -16.82
N LEU A 196 -1.94 26.01 -17.51
CA LEU A 196 -0.79 26.65 -16.90
C LEU A 196 -1.19 27.88 -16.08
N LYS A 197 -2.07 28.72 -16.62
CA LYS A 197 -2.60 29.89 -15.92
C LYS A 197 -3.28 29.49 -14.62
N LEU A 198 -4.15 28.48 -14.64
CA LEU A 198 -4.84 28.03 -13.44
C LEU A 198 -3.89 27.41 -12.39
N ARG A 199 -2.85 26.68 -12.84
CA ARG A 199 -1.78 26.15 -11.96
C ARG A 199 -0.93 27.25 -11.33
N ASP A 200 -0.67 28.33 -12.07
CA ASP A 200 0.02 29.50 -11.55
C ASP A 200 -0.86 30.25 -10.54
N GLU A 201 -2.15 30.45 -10.83
CA GLU A 201 -3.11 31.04 -9.89
C GLU A 201 -3.15 30.28 -8.55
N LEU A 202 -3.15 28.93 -8.58
CA LEU A 202 -3.05 28.13 -7.36
C LEU A 202 -1.78 28.42 -6.57
N SER A 203 -0.64 28.46 -7.27
CA SER A 203 0.67 28.63 -6.65
C SER A 203 0.85 30.04 -6.09
N ASP A 204 0.38 31.06 -6.81
CA ASP A 204 0.47 32.45 -6.41
C ASP A 204 -0.47 32.75 -5.25
N ALA A 205 -1.71 32.24 -5.27
CA ALA A 205 -2.64 32.33 -4.14
C ALA A 205 -2.08 31.67 -2.88
N ALA A 206 -1.49 30.48 -3.01
CA ALA A 206 -0.84 29.79 -1.90
C ALA A 206 0.32 30.62 -1.32
N ARG A 207 1.18 31.18 -2.18
CA ARG A 207 2.34 31.99 -1.78
C ARG A 207 1.96 33.25 -1.00
N ILE A 208 0.83 33.90 -1.31
CA ILE A 208 0.41 35.13 -0.63
C ILE A 208 -0.58 34.88 0.53
N GLY A 209 -0.97 33.62 0.78
CA GLY A 209 -1.95 33.28 1.80
C GLY A 209 -3.41 33.60 1.43
N ASP A 210 -3.74 33.72 0.15
CA ASP A 210 -5.12 33.89 -0.31
C ASP A 210 -5.84 32.53 -0.36
N PHE A 211 -6.28 32.08 0.82
CA PHE A 211 -6.86 30.75 0.99
C PHE A 211 -8.18 30.57 0.24
N ASP A 212 -8.98 31.62 0.07
CA ASP A 212 -10.25 31.54 -0.66
C ASP A 212 -9.99 31.28 -2.16
N SER A 213 -9.00 31.96 -2.74
CA SER A 213 -8.57 31.69 -4.11
C SER A 213 -8.00 30.28 -4.29
N ILE A 214 -7.26 29.74 -3.32
CA ILE A 214 -6.81 28.33 -3.36
C ILE A 214 -8.01 27.40 -3.55
N PHE A 215 -9.03 27.48 -2.69
CA PHE A 215 -10.19 26.58 -2.78
C PHE A 215 -11.04 26.81 -4.03
N LYS A 216 -11.12 28.04 -4.52
CA LYS A 216 -11.76 28.35 -5.81
C LYS A 216 -11.03 27.66 -6.94
N VAL A 217 -9.70 27.77 -7.01
CA VAL A 217 -8.89 27.14 -8.05
C VAL A 217 -8.96 25.61 -7.97
N LEU A 218 -8.87 25.02 -6.77
CA LEU A 218 -9.01 23.56 -6.59
C LEU A 218 -10.38 23.06 -7.08
N ARG A 219 -11.45 23.81 -6.83
CA ARG A 219 -12.79 23.49 -7.33
C ARG A 219 -12.84 23.56 -8.86
N THR A 220 -12.35 24.65 -9.45
CA THR A 220 -12.29 24.80 -10.91
C THR A 220 -11.48 23.68 -11.55
N ALA A 221 -10.34 23.32 -10.96
CA ALA A 221 -9.50 22.24 -11.46
C ALA A 221 -10.23 20.89 -11.48
N ARG A 222 -10.95 20.59 -10.39
CA ARG A 222 -11.79 19.38 -10.29
C ARG A 222 -12.93 19.40 -11.30
N ASP A 223 -13.64 20.51 -11.43
CA ASP A 223 -14.84 20.59 -12.25
C ASP A 223 -14.48 20.61 -13.75
N LYS A 224 -13.36 21.25 -14.12
CA LYS A 224 -12.92 21.39 -15.52
C LYS A 224 -12.03 20.25 -16.01
N TYR A 225 -11.09 19.79 -15.18
CA TYR A 225 -10.10 18.78 -15.57
C TYR A 225 -10.32 17.42 -14.90
N GLY A 226 -11.21 17.32 -13.91
CA GLY A 226 -11.40 16.10 -13.12
C GLY A 226 -10.28 15.84 -12.10
N GLU A 227 -9.31 16.76 -12.01
CA GLU A 227 -8.06 16.58 -11.27
C GLU A 227 -8.14 17.13 -9.84
N ASN A 228 -7.39 16.53 -8.92
CA ASN A 228 -7.23 17.03 -7.56
C ASN A 228 -5.81 17.59 -7.37
N TRP A 229 -5.71 18.92 -7.24
CA TRP A 229 -4.44 19.62 -7.12
C TRP A 229 -4.03 19.95 -5.68
N ALA A 230 -4.66 19.36 -4.67
CA ALA A 230 -4.32 19.61 -3.26
C ALA A 230 -2.83 19.31 -2.93
N ASN A 231 -2.24 18.36 -3.66
CA ASN A 231 -0.82 17.97 -3.53
C ASN A 231 0.06 18.43 -4.71
N ALA A 232 -0.48 19.26 -5.61
CA ALA A 232 0.24 19.66 -6.81
C ALA A 232 1.29 20.73 -6.46
N PRO A 233 2.59 20.50 -6.75
CA PRO A 233 3.57 21.55 -6.65
C PRO A 233 3.42 22.54 -7.82
N ARG A 234 4.07 23.70 -7.67
CA ARG A 234 4.21 24.67 -8.78
C ARG A 234 4.95 24.02 -9.96
N LEU A 235 4.46 24.27 -11.17
CA LEU A 235 5.12 23.84 -12.40
C LEU A 235 6.33 24.75 -12.70
N ASN A 236 7.47 24.16 -13.07
CA ASN A 236 8.72 24.90 -13.30
C ASN A 236 8.96 25.20 -14.78
N GLN A 237 9.47 26.40 -15.09
CA GLN A 237 9.66 26.92 -16.46
C GLN A 237 10.91 26.41 -17.17
N SER A 238 11.96 26.02 -16.45
CA SER A 238 13.27 25.87 -17.10
C SER A 238 14.06 24.65 -16.68
N ASP A 239 13.93 24.21 -15.42
CA ASP A 239 14.71 23.11 -14.88
C ASP A 239 13.95 22.40 -13.74
N PRO A 240 13.42 21.20 -13.97
CA PRO A 240 12.71 20.43 -12.95
C PRO A 240 13.54 20.06 -11.74
N SER A 241 14.88 20.07 -11.84
CA SER A 241 15.75 19.91 -10.65
C SER A 241 15.66 21.11 -9.70
N LYS A 242 15.12 22.25 -10.16
CA LYS A 242 14.84 23.44 -9.35
C LYS A 242 13.40 23.50 -8.85
N ALA A 243 12.57 22.47 -9.11
CA ALA A 243 11.23 22.42 -8.56
C ALA A 243 11.30 22.26 -7.04
N THR A 244 10.80 23.27 -6.31
CA THR A 244 10.93 23.32 -4.84
C THR A 244 10.05 22.29 -4.11
N GLY A 245 9.08 21.71 -4.81
CA GLY A 245 8.18 20.70 -4.24
C GLY A 245 7.13 21.24 -3.26
N TRP A 246 7.08 22.56 -3.05
CA TRP A 246 6.08 23.20 -2.19
C TRP A 246 4.67 22.98 -2.75
N THR A 247 3.79 22.52 -1.87
CA THR A 247 2.35 22.32 -2.15
C THR A 247 1.51 23.34 -1.41
N PRO A 248 0.19 23.46 -1.73
CA PRO A 248 -0.72 24.32 -0.98
C PRO A 248 -0.67 24.09 0.53
N LEU A 249 -0.51 22.84 1.00
CA LEU A 249 -0.44 22.54 2.44
C LEU A 249 0.79 23.15 3.09
N HIS A 250 1.97 22.99 2.48
CA HIS A 250 3.22 23.59 2.99
C HIS A 250 3.09 25.12 3.11
N GLN A 251 2.55 25.77 2.07
CA GLN A 251 2.36 27.22 2.05
C GLN A 251 1.34 27.70 3.09
N MET A 252 0.21 27.01 3.23
CA MET A 252 -0.80 27.36 4.24
C MET A 252 -0.25 27.26 5.66
N VAL A 253 0.57 26.25 5.93
CA VAL A 253 1.19 26.09 7.24
C VAL A 253 2.26 27.15 7.47
N PHE A 254 3.10 27.44 6.47
CA PHE A 254 4.10 28.51 6.54
C PHE A 254 3.48 29.88 6.83
N MET A 255 2.31 30.15 6.25
CA MET A 255 1.55 31.39 6.48
C MET A 255 0.73 31.39 7.79
N GLY A 256 0.83 30.35 8.62
CA GLY A 256 0.10 30.26 9.88
C GLY A 256 -1.43 30.20 9.73
N ALA A 257 -1.93 29.57 8.67
CA ALA A 257 -3.36 29.52 8.37
C ALA A 257 -4.22 29.03 9.56
N PRO A 258 -5.50 29.45 9.65
CA PRO A 258 -6.41 28.92 10.66
C PRO A 258 -6.58 27.41 10.55
N ALA A 259 -6.69 26.72 11.70
CA ALA A 259 -6.83 25.26 11.77
C ALA A 259 -7.99 24.73 10.91
N ALA A 260 -9.14 25.40 10.93
CA ALA A 260 -10.29 25.04 10.11
C ALA A 260 -10.01 25.13 8.60
N THR A 261 -9.17 26.07 8.17
CA THR A 261 -8.77 26.24 6.77
C THR A 261 -7.82 25.12 6.36
N VAL A 262 -6.84 24.77 7.20
CA VAL A 262 -5.94 23.63 6.98
C VAL A 262 -6.73 22.32 6.91
N GLN A 263 -7.70 22.12 7.81
CA GLN A 263 -8.57 20.93 7.82
C GLN A 263 -9.31 20.77 6.49
N LYS A 264 -9.87 21.85 5.91
CA LYS A 264 -10.53 21.80 4.60
C LYS A 264 -9.61 21.28 3.49
N LEU A 265 -8.32 21.65 3.52
CA LEU A 265 -7.36 21.16 2.53
C LEU A 265 -6.99 19.69 2.76
N LEU A 266 -6.87 19.27 4.02
CA LEU A 266 -6.69 17.85 4.39
C LEU A 266 -7.88 16.98 3.97
N ASP A 267 -9.11 17.48 4.12
CA ASP A 267 -10.34 16.81 3.68
C ASP A 267 -10.40 16.65 2.16
N LEU A 268 -9.70 17.53 1.41
CA LEU A 268 -9.50 17.40 -0.03
C LEU A 268 -8.36 16.44 -0.40
N GLY A 269 -7.75 15.75 0.57
CA GLY A 269 -6.70 14.74 0.35
C GLY A 269 -5.28 15.29 0.31
N ALA A 270 -5.01 16.45 0.95
CA ALA A 270 -3.64 16.89 1.12
C ALA A 270 -2.84 15.95 2.04
N LEU A 271 -1.60 15.67 1.63
CA LEU A 271 -0.72 14.68 2.25
C LEU A 271 0.17 15.33 3.30
N LYS A 272 0.20 14.75 4.50
CA LYS A 272 0.94 15.29 5.65
C LYS A 272 2.39 14.84 5.65
N THR A 273 2.67 13.66 5.10
CA THR A 273 4.04 13.12 5.00
C THR A 273 4.77 13.56 3.74
N LEU A 274 4.10 14.27 2.82
CA LEU A 274 4.74 14.80 1.62
C LEU A 274 5.77 15.86 2.01
N ARG A 275 6.97 15.78 1.42
CA ARG A 275 8.07 16.73 1.67
C ARG A 275 8.21 17.72 0.53
N THR A 276 8.78 18.88 0.84
CA THR A 276 9.39 19.76 -0.17
C THR A 276 10.63 19.08 -0.77
N THR A 277 11.02 19.47 -1.97
CA THR A 277 12.26 18.97 -2.62
C THR A 277 13.47 19.75 -2.14
N VAL A 278 13.32 21.08 -2.06
CA VAL A 278 14.36 22.01 -1.62
C VAL A 278 13.69 23.21 -0.93
N THR A 279 14.37 23.74 0.08
CA THR A 279 13.99 24.92 0.86
C THR A 279 15.18 25.87 0.95
N ASP A 280 14.91 27.12 1.35
CA ASP A 280 15.96 28.10 1.60
C ASP A 280 16.74 27.72 2.87
N PRO A 281 18.07 27.50 2.80
CA PRO A 281 18.89 27.16 3.97
C PRO A 281 18.92 28.27 5.04
N SER A 282 18.54 29.49 4.70
CA SER A 282 18.38 30.59 5.67
C SER A 282 17.08 30.49 6.47
N GLU A 283 16.06 29.82 5.94
CA GLU A 283 14.77 29.60 6.62
C GLU A 283 14.68 28.24 7.30
N PHE A 284 15.33 27.21 6.74
CA PHE A 284 15.22 25.83 7.21
C PHE A 284 16.57 25.14 7.38
N THR A 285 16.71 24.36 8.46
CA THR A 285 17.94 23.61 8.76
C THR A 285 18.14 22.39 7.84
N HIS A 286 17.07 21.90 7.23
CA HIS A 286 17.09 20.73 6.35
C HIS A 286 16.55 21.11 4.97
N PRO A 287 17.13 20.57 3.88
CA PRO A 287 16.75 20.95 2.53
C PRO A 287 15.31 20.56 2.20
N ASN A 288 14.78 19.52 2.82
CA ASN A 288 13.41 19.05 2.65
C ASN A 288 12.66 19.02 3.99
N VAL A 289 11.43 19.51 3.98
CA VAL A 289 10.59 19.60 5.18
C VAL A 289 9.16 19.20 4.84
N THR A 290 8.49 18.61 5.81
CA THR A 290 7.05 18.35 5.83
C THR A 290 6.29 19.56 6.34
N ALA A 291 4.98 19.59 6.11
CA ALA A 291 4.10 20.59 6.70
C ALA A 291 4.19 20.61 8.25
N LEU A 292 4.33 19.45 8.90
CA LEU A 292 4.47 19.36 10.36
C LEU A 292 5.78 20.03 10.85
N GLU A 293 6.90 19.78 10.17
CA GLU A 293 8.19 20.42 10.50
C GLU A 293 8.11 21.94 10.33
N ILE A 294 7.46 22.44 9.27
CA ILE A 294 7.22 23.88 9.08
C ILE A 294 6.44 24.46 10.26
N ALA A 295 5.36 23.80 10.69
CA ALA A 295 4.55 24.27 11.82
C ALA A 295 5.36 24.39 13.11
N HIS A 296 6.22 23.40 13.39
CA HIS A 296 7.09 23.44 14.56
C HIS A 296 8.12 24.56 14.49
N LEU A 297 8.78 24.72 13.35
CA LEU A 297 9.83 25.73 13.16
C LEU A 297 9.29 27.17 13.25
N HIS A 298 8.05 27.39 12.80
CA HIS A 298 7.39 28.70 12.83
C HIS A 298 6.51 28.94 14.06
N GLY A 299 6.47 28.00 15.01
CA GLY A 299 5.70 28.13 16.25
C GLY A 299 4.18 28.03 16.08
N HIS A 300 3.69 27.47 14.96
CA HIS A 300 2.27 27.25 14.68
C HIS A 300 1.75 25.97 15.34
N PHE A 301 1.91 25.87 16.66
CA PHE A 301 1.57 24.68 17.45
C PHE A 301 0.08 24.31 17.40
N HIS A 302 -0.81 25.26 17.08
CA HIS A 302 -2.24 24.99 16.88
C HIS A 302 -2.51 24.05 15.69
N LEU A 303 -1.56 23.91 14.76
CA LEU A 303 -1.68 23.02 13.60
C LEU A 303 -1.08 21.63 13.83
N VAL A 304 -0.22 21.45 14.83
CA VAL A 304 0.49 20.18 15.09
C VAL A 304 -0.46 18.97 15.23
N PRO A 305 -1.59 19.05 15.98
CA PRO A 305 -2.52 17.94 16.06
C PRO A 305 -3.14 17.56 14.71
N LEU A 306 -3.37 18.54 13.83
CA LEU A 306 -3.91 18.32 12.49
C LEU A 306 -2.89 17.72 11.55
N LEU A 307 -1.63 18.15 11.65
CA LEU A 307 -0.54 17.77 10.74
C LEU A 307 0.19 16.50 11.13
N SER A 308 -0.03 15.99 12.34
CA SER A 308 0.52 14.70 12.77
C SER A 308 -0.03 13.57 11.87
N PRO A 309 0.83 12.84 11.13
CA PRO A 309 0.38 11.79 10.23
C PRO A 309 -0.08 10.55 10.99
N VAL A 310 -1.12 9.90 10.48
CA VAL A 310 -1.55 8.59 10.97
C VAL A 310 -0.94 7.54 10.06
N ILE A 311 0.07 6.84 10.55
CA ILE A 311 0.73 5.76 9.79
C ILE A 311 -0.19 4.54 9.78
N ARG A 312 -0.79 4.26 8.62
CA ARG A 312 -1.71 3.14 8.39
C ARG A 312 -1.00 1.89 7.89
N HIS A 313 0.10 2.07 7.13
CA HIS A 313 0.87 0.98 6.55
C HIS A 313 2.29 1.01 7.08
N LEU A 314 2.58 0.07 7.97
CA LEU A 314 3.88 0.00 8.65
C LEU A 314 4.96 -0.53 7.71
N CYS A 315 5.82 0.36 7.24
CA CYS A 315 7.04 0.02 6.53
C CYS A 315 8.23 0.77 7.17
N PRO A 316 9.28 0.06 7.64
CA PRO A 316 10.45 0.73 8.19
C PRO A 316 11.11 1.66 7.16
N SER A 317 11.53 2.85 7.55
CA SER A 317 12.08 3.87 6.64
C SER A 317 13.25 3.36 5.79
N GLY A 318 14.15 2.57 6.37
CA GLY A 318 15.27 1.97 5.62
C GLY A 318 14.84 0.90 4.59
N THR A 319 13.68 0.27 4.78
CA THR A 319 13.07 -0.61 3.75
C THR A 319 12.40 0.23 2.68
N LEU A 320 11.62 1.23 3.08
CA LEU A 320 10.93 2.14 2.19
C LEU A 320 11.90 2.84 1.22
N TYR A 321 13.02 3.35 1.72
CA TYR A 321 14.09 3.94 0.91
C TYR A 321 14.66 2.98 -0.14
N LYS A 322 14.83 1.70 0.20
CA LYS A 322 15.30 0.69 -0.77
C LYS A 322 14.25 0.41 -1.84
N LEU A 323 12.97 0.31 -1.47
CA LEU A 323 11.88 0.15 -2.43
C LEU A 323 11.81 1.36 -3.37
N GLU A 324 11.95 2.56 -2.82
CA GLU A 324 11.94 3.81 -3.60
C GLU A 324 13.12 3.86 -4.58
N THR A 325 14.33 3.52 -4.12
CA THR A 325 15.53 3.44 -4.97
C THR A 325 15.35 2.47 -6.14
N GLU A 326 14.84 1.26 -5.88
CA GLU A 326 14.59 0.27 -6.92
C GLU A 326 13.46 0.68 -7.86
N PHE A 327 12.42 1.34 -7.35
CA PHE A 327 11.34 1.87 -8.18
C PHE A 327 11.82 3.01 -9.09
N HIS A 328 12.64 3.92 -8.56
CA HIS A 328 13.25 4.99 -9.35
C HIS A 328 14.16 4.43 -10.43
N LYS A 329 14.92 3.37 -10.12
CA LYS A 329 15.75 2.67 -11.12
C LYS A 329 14.90 2.08 -12.24
N LEU A 330 13.79 1.40 -11.91
CA LEU A 330 12.83 0.89 -12.91
C LEU A 330 12.33 2.02 -13.82
N ILE A 331 11.88 3.14 -13.25
CA ILE A 331 11.38 4.30 -14.02
C ILE A 331 12.50 4.84 -14.93
N GLN A 332 13.71 5.00 -14.40
CA GLN A 332 14.83 5.55 -15.17
C GLN A 332 15.28 4.64 -16.31
N ASP A 333 15.24 3.33 -16.11
CA ASP A 333 15.55 2.32 -17.12
C ASP A 333 14.48 2.29 -18.22
N ASP A 334 13.20 2.34 -17.84
CA ASP A 334 12.08 2.42 -18.79
C ASP A 334 12.09 3.69 -19.64
N LEU A 335 12.55 4.81 -19.06
CA LEU A 335 12.64 6.11 -19.74
C LEU A 335 14.02 6.37 -20.36
N LYS A 336 14.90 5.38 -20.42
CA LYS A 336 16.24 5.54 -21.01
C LYS A 336 16.13 6.02 -22.47
N GLY A 337 16.86 7.08 -22.80
CA GLY A 337 16.85 7.72 -24.12
C GLY A 337 15.66 8.67 -24.37
N ARG A 338 14.73 8.83 -23.42
CA ARG A 338 13.62 9.80 -23.54
C ARG A 338 13.99 11.11 -22.85
N HIS A 339 13.85 12.25 -23.55
CA HIS A 339 14.08 13.58 -22.97
C HIS A 339 13.29 13.84 -21.68
N GLN A 340 12.09 13.26 -21.58
CA GLN A 340 11.21 13.41 -20.41
C GLN A 340 11.89 13.00 -19.10
N ARG A 341 12.85 12.07 -19.12
CA ARG A 341 13.53 11.53 -17.94
C ARG A 341 14.15 12.61 -17.05
N HIS A 342 14.68 13.68 -17.63
CA HIS A 342 15.36 14.75 -16.88
C HIS A 342 14.39 15.75 -16.25
N HIS A 343 13.10 15.60 -16.50
CA HIS A 343 12.10 16.59 -16.17
C HIS A 343 11.05 16.13 -15.15
N LEU A 344 11.26 14.96 -14.54
CA LEU A 344 10.31 14.32 -13.64
C LEU A 344 10.79 14.40 -12.20
N ARG A 345 9.90 14.81 -11.30
CA ARG A 345 10.01 14.53 -9.86
C ARG A 345 9.56 13.09 -9.64
N LEU A 346 10.48 12.21 -9.28
CA LEU A 346 10.17 10.79 -9.09
C LEU A 346 9.34 10.56 -7.82
N PRO A 347 8.49 9.51 -7.78
CA PRO A 347 7.60 9.22 -6.66
C PRO A 347 8.30 9.01 -5.31
N GLU A 348 7.86 9.73 -4.28
CA GLU A 348 8.21 9.40 -2.89
C GLU A 348 7.25 8.32 -2.37
N LEU A 349 7.77 7.33 -1.63
CA LEU A 349 6.94 6.23 -1.12
C LEU A 349 6.39 6.47 0.30
N GLU A 350 6.90 7.49 1.02
CA GLU A 350 6.47 7.81 2.39
C GLU A 350 4.97 8.15 2.45
N ILE A 351 4.45 8.80 1.41
CA ILE A 351 3.03 9.12 1.28
C ILE A 351 2.11 7.89 1.31
N LEU A 352 2.57 6.73 0.84
CA LEU A 352 1.75 5.52 0.82
C LEU A 352 1.44 5.03 2.23
N THR A 353 2.24 5.43 3.23
CA THR A 353 2.08 4.97 4.60
C THR A 353 0.90 5.62 5.32
N GLU A 354 0.45 6.80 4.88
CA GLU A 354 -0.69 7.51 5.48
C GLU A 354 -2.03 7.32 4.74
N LEU A 355 -1.99 6.83 3.49
CA LEU A 355 -3.19 6.59 2.68
C LEU A 355 -4.04 5.43 3.23
N GLU A 356 -5.36 5.51 3.08
CA GLU A 356 -6.25 4.39 3.44
C GLU A 356 -6.00 3.17 2.54
N VAL A 357 -5.93 3.41 1.24
CA VAL A 357 -5.45 2.45 0.24
C VAL A 357 -4.07 2.94 -0.17
N PRO A 358 -2.99 2.17 0.06
CA PRO A 358 -1.63 2.65 -0.15
C PRO A 358 -1.23 2.56 -1.62
N GLU A 359 -2.06 3.15 -2.49
CA GLU A 359 -1.97 3.11 -3.94
C GLU A 359 -1.90 4.53 -4.49
N CYS A 360 -1.02 4.72 -5.47
CA CYS A 360 -0.80 6.01 -6.10
C CYS A 360 -0.50 5.83 -7.59
N TRP A 361 -0.91 6.83 -8.38
CA TRP A 361 -0.70 6.92 -9.80
C TRP A 361 0.35 7.97 -10.11
N PHE A 362 1.46 7.54 -10.71
CA PHE A 362 2.45 8.42 -11.30
C PHE A 362 2.28 8.44 -12.82
N GLY A 363 1.49 9.39 -13.31
CA GLY A 363 1.19 9.52 -14.73
C GLY A 363 2.26 10.29 -15.49
N LEU A 364 2.60 9.79 -16.68
CA LEU A 364 3.45 10.44 -17.68
C LEU A 364 2.57 11.04 -18.78
N LYS A 365 2.88 12.26 -19.23
CA LYS A 365 2.19 12.83 -20.40
C LYS A 365 2.64 12.14 -21.68
N GLY A 366 1.66 11.58 -22.40
CA GLY A 366 1.81 11.00 -23.73
C GLY A 366 1.92 12.04 -24.85
N LYS A 367 2.06 11.56 -26.09
CA LYS A 367 2.06 12.44 -27.27
C LYS A 367 0.62 12.80 -27.69
N ASP A 368 -0.29 11.85 -27.50
CA ASP A 368 -1.69 11.98 -27.88
C ASP A 368 -2.57 12.27 -26.65
N VAL A 369 -3.63 13.06 -26.87
CA VAL A 369 -4.62 13.38 -25.83
C VAL A 369 -5.37 12.11 -25.44
N GLY A 370 -5.43 11.80 -24.13
CA GLY A 370 -6.11 10.62 -23.59
C GLY A 370 -5.25 9.36 -23.46
N GLU A 371 -3.97 9.40 -23.85
CA GLU A 371 -3.05 8.26 -23.69
C GLU A 371 -2.74 8.02 -22.19
N VAL A 372 -3.13 6.86 -21.66
CA VAL A 372 -2.83 6.47 -20.28
C VAL A 372 -1.42 5.90 -20.22
N ARG A 373 -0.49 6.69 -19.68
CA ARG A 373 0.91 6.28 -19.52
C ARG A 373 1.39 6.54 -18.11
N GLY A 374 2.15 5.61 -17.57
CA GLY A 374 2.80 5.78 -16.27
C GLY A 374 2.77 4.53 -15.41
N TYR A 375 2.78 4.77 -14.10
CA TYR A 375 2.99 3.75 -13.08
C TYR A 375 1.89 3.83 -12.04
N LEU A 376 1.09 2.77 -11.94
CA LEU A 376 0.18 2.57 -10.82
C LEU A 376 0.88 1.69 -9.80
N TYR A 377 1.12 2.19 -8.60
CA TYR A 377 1.95 1.49 -7.62
C TYR A 377 1.28 1.43 -6.26
N ARG A 378 1.45 0.30 -5.57
CA ARG A 378 0.82 0.01 -4.29
C ARG A 378 1.80 -0.60 -3.30
N LEU A 379 1.82 -0.09 -2.06
CA LEU A 379 2.58 -0.70 -0.97
C LEU A 379 1.86 -1.96 -0.48
N ASP A 380 2.58 -3.08 -0.46
CA ASP A 380 2.12 -4.37 0.02
C ASP A 380 3.06 -4.85 1.14
N GLY A 381 2.77 -4.42 2.36
CA GLY A 381 3.64 -4.65 3.51
C GLY A 381 5.03 -4.03 3.34
N ARG A 382 6.02 -4.86 2.98
CA ARG A 382 7.43 -4.47 2.80
C ARG A 382 7.91 -4.61 1.36
N GLU A 383 6.97 -4.70 0.42
CA GLU A 383 7.21 -4.76 -1.01
C GLU A 383 6.32 -3.72 -1.71
N LEU A 384 6.68 -3.37 -2.93
CA LEU A 384 5.89 -2.49 -3.78
C LEU A 384 5.45 -3.28 -5.00
N VAL A 385 4.17 -3.22 -5.35
CA VAL A 385 3.68 -3.78 -6.60
C VAL A 385 3.36 -2.65 -7.55
N VAL A 386 3.86 -2.75 -8.79
CA VAL A 386 3.84 -1.69 -9.78
C VAL A 386 3.25 -2.21 -11.07
N LYS A 387 2.25 -1.53 -11.60
CA LYS A 387 1.67 -1.71 -12.93
C LYS A 387 2.13 -0.59 -13.83
N VAL A 388 2.85 -0.97 -14.88
CA VAL A 388 3.36 -0.07 -15.91
C VAL A 388 2.38 -0.09 -17.08
N LEU A 389 1.94 1.10 -17.49
CA LEU A 389 0.98 1.30 -18.58
C LEU A 389 1.60 2.22 -19.64
N GLY A 390 1.60 1.80 -20.90
CA GLY A 390 1.94 2.67 -22.04
C GLY A 390 3.34 3.31 -22.01
N VAL A 391 4.29 2.84 -21.19
CA VAL A 391 5.61 3.48 -21.08
C VAL A 391 6.55 3.04 -22.21
N LYS A 392 6.57 1.74 -22.54
CA LYS A 392 7.37 1.17 -23.64
C LYS A 392 6.54 1.03 -24.92
N ASP A 393 7.23 1.09 -26.05
CA ASP A 393 6.61 0.97 -27.38
C ASP A 393 6.04 -0.46 -27.52
N GLY A 394 4.74 -0.59 -27.79
CA GLY A 394 4.03 -1.88 -27.82
C GLY A 394 2.80 -1.97 -26.91
N MET A 395 2.47 -0.94 -26.13
CA MET A 395 1.25 -0.81 -25.30
C MET A 395 1.01 -1.91 -24.24
N ASP A 396 1.85 -2.94 -24.16
CA ASP A 396 1.64 -4.04 -23.21
C ASP A 396 1.78 -3.57 -21.76
N GLU A 397 0.75 -3.87 -20.98
CA GLU A 397 0.76 -3.77 -19.53
C GLU A 397 1.82 -4.71 -18.95
N ARG A 398 2.63 -4.20 -18.01
CA ARG A 398 3.59 -5.02 -17.27
C ARG A 398 3.41 -4.83 -15.78
N LEU A 399 3.57 -5.91 -15.03
CA LEU A 399 3.49 -5.90 -13.58
C LEU A 399 4.86 -6.22 -13.00
N TYR A 400 5.23 -5.52 -11.95
CA TYR A 400 6.48 -5.71 -11.22
C TYR A 400 6.20 -5.83 -9.73
N ARG A 401 6.93 -6.71 -9.06
CA ARG A 401 7.07 -6.71 -7.61
C ARG A 401 8.49 -6.27 -7.26
N ILE A 402 8.58 -5.22 -6.45
CA ILE A 402 9.80 -4.62 -5.98
C ILE A 402 9.98 -4.96 -4.51
N SER A 403 11.16 -5.44 -4.17
CA SER A 403 11.55 -5.81 -2.82
C SER A 403 12.88 -5.14 -2.48
N ALA A 404 13.29 -5.20 -1.21
CA ALA A 404 14.62 -4.74 -0.81
C ALA A 404 15.78 -5.53 -1.48
N SER A 405 15.50 -6.67 -2.12
CA SER A 405 16.45 -7.48 -2.88
C SER A 405 16.45 -7.19 -4.39
N GLY A 406 15.54 -6.34 -4.87
CA GLY A 406 15.45 -5.96 -6.28
C GLY A 406 14.05 -6.08 -6.88
N THR A 407 14.00 -5.87 -8.18
CA THR A 407 12.78 -5.80 -9.00
C THR A 407 12.58 -7.08 -9.81
N ARG A 408 11.35 -7.59 -9.85
CA ARG A 408 10.98 -8.78 -10.62
C ARG A 408 9.68 -8.56 -11.38
N GLU A 409 9.65 -8.91 -12.65
CA GLU A 409 8.42 -8.93 -13.45
C GLU A 409 7.50 -10.08 -13.00
N ILE A 410 6.22 -9.80 -12.85
CA ILE A 410 5.18 -10.75 -12.46
C ILE A 410 4.09 -10.76 -13.52
N VAL A 411 3.37 -11.87 -13.58
CA VAL A 411 2.27 -12.06 -14.53
C VAL A 411 0.97 -11.47 -14.00
N ASP A 412 0.82 -11.45 -12.68
CA ASP A 412 -0.36 -10.99 -11.97
C ASP A 412 0.01 -10.55 -10.56
N GLY A 413 -0.84 -9.74 -9.94
CA GLY A 413 -0.69 -9.25 -8.58
C GLY A 413 -1.50 -10.05 -7.56
N VAL A 414 -0.90 -10.33 -6.41
CA VAL A 414 -1.61 -10.94 -5.27
C VAL A 414 -1.43 -10.08 -4.04
N VAL A 415 -2.54 -9.55 -3.54
CA VAL A 415 -2.59 -8.77 -2.29
C VAL A 415 -3.72 -9.27 -1.41
N PHE A 416 -3.47 -9.22 -0.10
CA PHE A 416 -4.51 -9.50 0.89
C PHE A 416 -5.34 -8.26 1.15
N ASN A 417 -6.58 -8.46 1.60
CA ASN A 417 -7.41 -7.39 2.09
C ASN A 417 -6.78 -6.80 3.36
N SER A 418 -6.47 -5.50 3.35
CA SER A 418 -5.80 -4.83 4.47
C SER A 418 -6.66 -4.76 5.74
N GLY A 419 -7.95 -5.13 5.69
CA GLY A 419 -8.82 -5.28 6.86
C GLY A 419 -9.05 -4.00 7.67
N LEU A 420 -8.47 -2.87 7.25
CA LEU A 420 -8.71 -1.57 7.83
C LEU A 420 -10.19 -1.24 7.61
N LYS A 421 -11.00 -1.46 8.65
CA LYS A 421 -12.38 -0.99 8.71
C LYS A 421 -12.36 0.50 8.38
N ARG A 422 -13.03 0.84 7.28
CA ARG A 422 -13.42 2.20 6.90
C ARG A 422 -14.12 2.79 8.13
N ARG A 423 -13.46 3.71 8.83
CA ARG A 423 -14.07 4.41 9.97
C ARG A 423 -14.80 5.63 9.46
#